data_AF-A0A427MCI9-F1
#
_entry.id   AF-A0A427MCI9-F1
#
_cell.length_a   1.000
_cell.length_b   1.000
_cell.length_c   1.000
_cell.angle_alpha   90.00
_cell.angle_beta   90.00
_cell.angle_gamma   90.00
#
_symmetry.space_group_name_H-M   'P 1'
#
loop_
_entity.id
_entity.type
_entity.pdbx_description
1 polymer ?
#
loop_
_entity_poly.entity_id
_entity_poly.type
_entity_poly.pdbx_seq_one_letter_code
_entity_poly.pdbx_strand_id
1 'polypeptide(L)' 'MPQYARVFQSGNSQAVRLPKEFRFDVDQVEVTREGDAVILRPRADRGVRWASLRSALERGLSDDFLAEGREQP' A
#
# COMPACT_ATOMS: atom_id res chain seq x y z
N MET A 1 22.18 -5.95 -12.14
CA MET A 1 22.82 -4.62 -12.13
C MET A 1 21.75 -3.59 -11.77
N PRO A 2 22.08 -2.52 -11.02
CA PRO A 2 21.11 -1.47 -10.73
C PRO A 2 20.68 -0.77 -12.03
N GLN A 3 19.39 -0.45 -12.13
CA GLN A 3 18.88 0.41 -13.19
C GLN A 3 18.82 1.84 -12.71
N TYR A 4 19.38 2.74 -13.51
CA TYR A 4 19.43 4.17 -13.21
C TYR A 4 18.23 4.87 -13.85
N ALA A 5 17.55 5.71 -13.07
CA ALA A 5 16.47 6.57 -13.53
C ALA A 5 16.94 8.03 -13.55
N ARG A 6 16.44 8.81 -14.51
CA ARG A 6 16.75 10.24 -14.58
C ARG A 6 15.89 11.01 -13.58
N VAL A 7 16.55 11.83 -12.75
CA VAL A 7 15.90 12.87 -11.94
C VAL A 7 15.85 14.16 -12.76
N PHE A 8 14.71 14.84 -12.77
CA PHE A 8 14.50 16.07 -13.54
C PHE A 8 13.46 16.99 -12.87
N GLN A 9 13.32 18.21 -13.36
CA GLN A 9 12.29 19.17 -12.92
C GLN A 9 11.05 19.05 -13.81
N SER A 10 9.87 19.04 -13.18
CA SER A 10 8.56 19.09 -13.83
C SER A 10 7.77 20.23 -13.20
N GLY A 11 7.77 21.40 -13.85
CA GLY A 11 7.28 22.63 -13.23
C GLY A 11 8.11 22.98 -11.98
N ASN A 12 7.43 23.20 -10.85
CA ASN A 12 8.06 23.50 -9.56
C ASN A 12 8.38 22.23 -8.73
N SER A 13 8.29 21.04 -9.32
CA SER A 13 8.47 19.77 -8.62
C SER A 13 9.65 18.97 -9.17
N GLN A 14 10.34 18.24 -8.29
CA GLN A 14 11.29 17.21 -8.68
C GLN A 14 10.54 15.94 -9.09
N ALA A 15 10.97 15.31 -10.18
CA ALA A 15 10.38 14.10 -10.72
C ALA A 15 11.46 13.06 -11.08
N VAL A 16 11.06 11.78 -11.07
CA VAL A 16 11.90 10.66 -11.52
C VAL A 16 11.23 10.00 -12.71
N ARG A 17 11.98 9.81 -13.81
CA ARG A 17 11.47 9.09 -14.99
C ARG A 17 11.63 7.59 -14.77
N LEU A 18 10.54 6.89 -14.47
CA LEU A 18 10.55 5.44 -14.31
C LEU A 18 10.84 4.72 -15.64
N PRO A 19 11.83 3.80 -15.68
CA PRO A 19 12.00 2.85 -16.78
C PRO A 19 10.74 2.02 -17.01
N LYS A 20 10.60 1.42 -18.21
CA LYS A 20 9.35 0.76 -18.65
C LYS A 20 8.93 -0.36 -17.71
N GLU A 21 9.88 -1.14 -17.24
CA GLU A 21 9.72 -2.28 -16.32
C GLU A 21 9.32 -1.88 -14.89
N PHE A 22 9.45 -0.61 -14.51
CA PHE A 22 9.09 -0.10 -13.18
C PHE A 22 7.85 0.80 -13.20
N ARG A 23 7.12 0.88 -14.32
CA ARG A 23 5.90 1.68 -14.40
C ARG A 23 4.79 1.05 -13.56
N PHE A 24 4.04 1.91 -12.88
CA PHE A 24 2.80 1.53 -12.20
C PHE A 24 1.64 1.51 -13.18
N ASP A 25 0.65 0.66 -12.92
CA ASP A 25 -0.65 0.59 -13.60
C ASP A 25 -1.75 1.34 -12.82
N VAL A 26 -1.35 2.18 -11.86
CA VAL A 26 -2.24 2.98 -11.01
C VAL A 26 -1.94 4.48 -11.16
N ASP A 27 -2.96 5.31 -10.91
CA ASP A 27 -2.84 6.77 -11.00
C ASP A 27 -2.14 7.40 -9.77
N GLN A 28 -2.07 6.67 -8.66
CA GLN A 28 -1.52 7.18 -7.39
C GLN A 28 -0.69 6.14 -6.65
N VAL A 29 0.38 6.63 -6.02
CA VAL A 29 1.26 5.86 -5.14
C VAL A 29 1.35 6.53 -3.77
N GLU A 30 1.51 5.72 -2.74
CA GLU A 30 1.97 6.16 -1.43
C GLU A 30 3.48 6.31 -1.45
N VAL A 31 3.98 7.39 -0.84
CA VAL A 31 5.41 7.71 -0.77
C VAL A 31 5.85 7.67 0.68
N THR A 32 6.82 6.82 1.01
CA THR A 32 7.47 6.79 2.33
C THR A 32 8.97 6.97 2.20
N ARG A 33 9.63 7.40 3.30
CA ARG A 33 11.09 7.55 3.37
C ARG A 33 11.62 6.69 4.51
N GLU A 34 12.64 5.89 4.22
CA GLU A 34 13.35 5.06 5.18
C GLU A 34 14.86 5.29 4.97
N GLY A 35 15.48 6.10 5.83
CA GLY A 35 16.86 6.56 5.62
C GLY A 35 17.01 7.39 4.34
N ASP A 36 17.91 6.96 3.46
CA ASP A 36 18.14 7.56 2.13
C ASP A 36 17.21 7.01 1.04
N ALA A 37 16.43 5.96 1.33
CA ALA A 37 15.50 5.36 0.39
C ALA A 37 14.16 6.09 0.34
N VAL A 38 13.65 6.30 -0.88
CA VAL A 38 12.26 6.69 -1.15
C VAL A 38 11.52 5.47 -1.68
N ILE A 39 10.46 5.06 -0.97
CA ILE A 39 9.69 3.85 -1.30
C ILE A 39 8.33 4.28 -1.84
N LEU A 40 8.02 3.83 -3.06
CA LEU A 40 6.76 4.06 -3.74
C LEU A 40 5.95 2.76 -3.71
N ARG A 41 4.71 2.82 -3.21
CA ARG A 41 3.79 1.67 -3.20
C ARG A 41 2.49 2.07 -3.89
N PRO A 42 1.88 1.22 -4.75
CA PRO A 42 0.56 1.50 -5.29
C PRO A 42 -0.40 1.86 -4.16
N ARG A 43 -1.16 2.95 -4.32
CA ARG A 43 -2.17 3.29 -3.32
C ARG A 43 -3.27 2.24 -3.38
N ALA A 44 -3.26 1.32 -2.44
CA ALA A 44 -4.38 0.41 -2.26
C ALA A 44 -5.61 1.25 -1.90
N ASP A 45 -6.66 1.13 -2.72
CA ASP A 45 -7.97 1.66 -2.38
C ASP A 45 -8.33 1.16 -0.97
N ARG A 46 -9.00 2.01 -0.18
CA ARG A 46 -9.34 1.65 1.22
C ARG A 46 -10.08 0.32 1.30
N GLY A 47 -10.85 -0.04 0.27
CA GLY A 47 -11.51 -1.34 0.14
C GLY A 47 -10.54 -2.52 -0.01
N VAL A 48 -9.41 -2.35 -0.70
CA VAL A 48 -8.42 -3.40 -0.97
C VAL A 48 -7.59 -3.73 0.26
N ARG A 49 -7.18 -2.72 1.06
CA ARG A 49 -6.40 -2.96 2.30
C ARG A 49 -7.09 -3.89 3.28
N TRP A 50 -8.42 -3.82 3.33
CA TRP A 50 -9.24 -4.66 4.19
C TRP A 50 -9.98 -5.74 3.41
N ALA A 51 -9.65 -6.00 2.14
CA ALA A 51 -10.33 -7.02 1.36
C ALA A 51 -10.15 -8.40 1.98
N SER A 52 -8.92 -8.74 2.42
CA SER A 52 -8.64 -10.01 3.10
C SER A 52 -9.37 -10.11 4.44
N LEU A 53 -9.46 -9.01 5.20
CA LEU A 53 -10.22 -8.97 6.46
C LEU A 53 -11.73 -9.12 6.20
N ARG A 54 -12.29 -8.41 5.22
CA ARG A 54 -13.70 -8.55 4.81
C ARG A 54 -14.02 -9.97 4.38
N SER A 55 -13.18 -10.56 3.53
CA SER A 55 -13.35 -11.94 3.10
C SER A 55 -13.28 -12.91 4.28
N ALA A 56 -12.43 -12.64 5.28
CA ALA A 56 -12.40 -13.42 6.51
C ALA A 56 -13.68 -13.26 7.35
N LEU A 57 -14.23 -12.05 7.46
CA LEU A 57 -15.48 -11.79 8.15
C LEU A 57 -16.69 -12.42 7.44
N GLU A 58 -16.72 -12.42 6.11
CA GLU A 58 -17.76 -13.05 5.29
C GLU A 58 -17.77 -14.58 5.43
N ARG A 59 -16.62 -15.21 5.69
CA ARG A 59 -16.55 -16.64 6.02
C ARG A 59 -17.16 -16.99 7.39
N GLY A 60 -17.50 -15.98 8.19
CA GLY A 60 -18.02 -16.15 9.52
C GLY A 60 -16.92 -16.31 10.58
N LEU A 61 -17.31 -16.09 11.83
CA LEU A 61 -16.52 -16.38 13.01
C LEU A 61 -16.97 -17.73 13.58
N SER A 62 -16.19 -18.32 14.49
CA SER A 62 -16.62 -19.53 15.19
C SER A 62 -17.85 -19.24 16.07
N ASP A 63 -18.69 -20.26 16.28
CA ASP A 63 -19.95 -20.12 17.03
C ASP A 63 -19.76 -19.67 18.49
N ASP A 64 -18.58 -19.93 19.05
CA ASP A 64 -18.19 -19.58 20.42
C ASP A 64 -17.48 -18.21 20.52
N PHE A 65 -17.24 -17.53 19.39
CA PHE A 65 -16.55 -16.25 19.39
C PHE A 65 -17.35 -15.20 20.18
N LEU A 66 -16.80 -14.76 21.32
CA LEU A 66 -17.44 -13.83 22.25
C LEU A 66 -18.78 -14.31 22.84
N ALA A 67 -19.02 -15.63 22.90
CA ALA A 67 -20.26 -16.18 23.45
C ALA A 67 -20.54 -15.73 24.89
N GLU A 68 -19.50 -15.55 25.70
CA GLU A 68 -19.57 -15.09 27.09
C GLU A 68 -19.27 -13.59 27.25
N GLY A 69 -19.17 -12.85 26.14
CA GLY A 69 -18.80 -11.45 26.12
C GLY A 69 -17.29 -11.21 26.21
N ARG A 70 -16.91 -9.97 26.53
CA ARG A 70 -15.51 -9.56 26.71
C ARG A 70 -15.22 -9.41 28.20
N GLU A 71 -14.32 -10.24 28.73
CA GLU A 71 -13.77 -10.02 30.06
C GLU A 71 -12.69 -8.93 30.00
N GLN A 72 -13.04 -7.73 30.47
CA GLN A 72 -12.11 -6.62 30.66
C GLN A 72 -12.02 -6.31 32.17
N PRO A 73 -10.82 -6.04 32.71
CA PRO A 73 -10.63 -5.70 34.11
C PRO A 73 -11.26 -4.35 34.50
#